data_AF-A0A350P058-F1
#
_entry.id   AF-A0A350P058-F1
#
_cell.length_a   1.000
_cell.length_b   1.000
_cell.length_c   1.000
_cell.angle_alpha   90.00
_cell.angle_beta   90.00
_cell.angle_gamma   90.00
#
_symmetry.space_group_name_H-M   'P 1'
#
loop_
_entity.id
_entity.type
_entity.pdbx_description
1 polymer ?
#
loop_
_entity_poly.entity_id
_entity_poly.type
_entity_poly.pdbx_seq_one_letter_code
_entity_poly.pdbx_strand_id
1 'polypeptide(L)' 'AAIPGTLVNLAAGGENRESVTFGHPSGTLRVGAKATFDNNQWHIQQAVMSRSARVLMEGWVRVPQI' A
#
# COMPACT_ATOMS: atom_id res chain seq x y z
N ALA A 1 -8.93 3.53 -0.74
CA ALA A 1 -9.27 4.43 -1.86
C ALA A 1 -10.01 3.71 -2.99
N ALA A 2 -9.63 2.48 -3.35
CA ALA A 2 -10.27 1.74 -4.46
C ALA A 2 -11.69 1.22 -4.19
N ILE A 3 -12.13 1.14 -2.92
CA ILE A 3 -13.52 0.80 -2.56
C ILE A 3 -14.33 2.09 -2.40
N PRO A 4 -15.30 2.36 -3.29
CA PRO A 4 -16.16 3.55 -3.23
C PRO A 4 -16.90 3.66 -1.88
N GLY A 5 -17.04 4.88 -1.37
CA GLY A 5 -17.82 5.15 -0.15
C GLY A 5 -17.08 4.88 1.17
N THR A 6 -15.91 4.24 1.15
CA THR A 6 -15.03 4.19 2.34
C THR A 6 -14.53 5.59 2.69
N LEU A 7 -14.26 5.86 3.97
CA LEU A 7 -13.72 7.16 4.42
C LEU A 7 -12.46 7.58 3.63
N VAL A 8 -11.57 6.62 3.34
CA VAL A 8 -10.35 6.88 2.56
C VAL A 8 -10.66 7.21 1.09
N ASN A 9 -11.68 6.57 0.50
CA ASN A 9 -12.12 6.91 -0.86
C ASN A 9 -12.75 8.30 -0.91
N LEU A 10 -13.63 8.62 0.03
CA LEU A 10 -14.28 9.93 0.14
C LEU A 10 -13.25 11.04 0.35
N ALA A 11 -12.30 10.87 1.27
CA ALA A 11 -11.22 11.81 1.51
C ALA A 11 -10.30 12.02 0.30
N ALA A 12 -10.21 11.02 -0.60
CA ALA A 12 -9.46 11.14 -1.83
C ALA A 12 -10.24 11.81 -2.97
N GLY A 13 -11.55 12.02 -2.83
CA GLY A 13 -12.43 12.63 -3.85
C GLY A 13 -13.65 11.80 -4.23
N GLY A 14 -13.88 10.64 -3.60
CA GLY A 14 -15.11 9.84 -3.77
C GLY A 14 -15.24 9.06 -5.08
N GLU A 15 -14.37 9.32 -6.06
CA GLU A 15 -14.40 8.65 -7.37
C GLU A 15 -13.76 7.27 -7.34
N ASN A 16 -14.16 6.42 -8.28
CA ASN A 16 -13.49 5.14 -8.50
C ASN A 16 -12.07 5.37 -9.02
N ARG A 17 -11.08 4.80 -8.33
CA ARG A 17 -9.66 4.99 -8.66
C ARG A 17 -8.83 3.80 -8.22
N GLU A 18 -7.95 3.35 -9.10
CA GLU A 18 -7.04 2.25 -8.82
C GLU A 18 -5.74 2.72 -8.16
N SER A 19 -5.47 4.04 -8.09
CA SER A 19 -4.31 4.56 -7.38
C SER A 19 -4.56 5.91 -6.70
N VAL A 20 -3.83 6.15 -5.61
CA VAL A 20 -3.80 7.45 -4.90
C VAL A 20 -2.37 7.77 -4.49
N THR A 21 -2.05 9.06 -4.49
CA THR A 21 -0.88 9.60 -3.79
C THR A 21 -1.38 10.27 -2.52
N PHE A 22 -1.00 9.76 -1.36
CA PHE A 22 -1.40 10.33 -0.07
C PHE A 22 -0.20 10.95 0.65
N GLY A 23 -0.47 11.98 1.46
CA GLY A 23 0.52 12.61 2.32
C GLY A 23 0.74 11.86 3.63
N HIS A 24 1.99 11.83 4.09
CA HIS A 24 2.45 11.30 5.38
C HIS A 24 3.41 12.33 5.99
N PRO A 25 3.63 12.39 7.32
CA PRO A 25 4.57 13.35 7.92
C PRO A 25 5.97 13.39 7.28
N SER A 26 6.41 12.30 6.65
CA SER A 26 7.70 12.19 5.96
C SER A 26 7.66 12.41 4.44
N GLY A 27 6.54 12.84 3.86
CA GLY A 27 6.41 13.09 2.42
C GLY A 27 5.12 12.52 1.81
N THR A 28 5.21 11.92 0.62
CA THR A 28 4.08 11.31 -0.07
C THR A 28 4.36 9.88 -0.49
N LEU A 29 3.30 9.08 -0.65
CA LEU A 29 3.40 7.71 -1.15
C LEU A 29 2.30 7.45 -2.17
N ARG A 30 2.69 7.02 -3.37
CA ARG A 30 1.76 6.50 -4.38
C ARG A 30 1.53 5.01 -4.15
N VAL A 31 0.28 4.64 -3.97
CA VAL A 31 -0.16 3.25 -3.83
C VAL A 31 -1.30 2.97 -4.80
N GLY A 32 -1.40 1.71 -5.24
CA GLY A 32 -2.47 1.23 -6.08
C GLY A 32 -3.17 0.01 -5.48
N ALA A 33 -4.44 -0.16 -5.82
CA ALA A 33 -5.20 -1.36 -5.52
C ALA A 33 -6.24 -1.62 -6.62
N LYS A 34 -6.35 -2.89 -7.04
CA LYS A 34 -7.39 -3.34 -7.95
C LYS A 34 -8.43 -4.12 -7.15
N ALA A 35 -9.68 -3.66 -7.20
CA ALA A 35 -10.80 -4.24 -6.47
C ALA A 35 -11.95 -4.58 -7.42
N THR A 36 -12.57 -5.74 -7.21
CA THR A 36 -13.80 -6.14 -7.89
C THR A 36 -14.93 -6.29 -6.87
N PHE A 37 -16.15 -6.03 -7.31
CA PHE A 37 -17.35 -6.31 -6.52
C PHE A 37 -18.11 -7.45 -7.21
N ASP A 38 -18.09 -8.63 -6.62
CA ASP A 38 -18.76 -9.82 -7.11
C ASP A 38 -19.45 -10.54 -5.95
N ASN A 39 -20.54 -11.27 -6.22
CA ASN A 39 -21.31 -11.99 -5.20
C ASN A 39 -21.68 -11.15 -3.95
N ASN A 40 -21.95 -9.86 -4.16
CA ASN A 40 -22.25 -8.89 -3.11
C ASN A 40 -21.10 -8.68 -2.09
N GLN A 41 -19.86 -8.93 -2.50
CA GLN A 41 -18.65 -8.79 -1.68
C GLN A 41 -17.54 -8.08 -2.46
N TRP A 42 -16.68 -7.38 -1.73
CA TRP A 42 -15.48 -6.76 -2.30
C TRP A 42 -14.31 -7.74 -2.28
N HIS A 43 -13.67 -7.93 -3.42
CA HIS A 43 -12.47 -8.75 -3.59
C HIS A 43 -11.30 -7.87 -4.05
N ILE A 44 -10.19 -7.91 -3.31
CA ILE A 44 -8.96 -7.20 -3.69
C ILE A 44 -8.07 -8.14 -4.49
N GLN A 45 -7.92 -7.86 -5.78
CA GLN A 45 -7.11 -8.66 -6.70
C GLN A 45 -5.62 -8.32 -6.58
N GLN A 46 -5.31 -7.05 -6.29
CA GLN A 46 -3.93 -6.58 -6.24
C GLN A 46 -3.81 -5.38 -5.30
N ALA A 47 -2.68 -5.31 -4.60
CA ALA A 47 -2.18 -4.10 -3.97
C ALA A 47 -0.75 -3.86 -4.46
N VAL A 48 -0.43 -2.61 -4.81
CA VAL A 48 0.84 -2.24 -5.44
C VAL A 48 1.42 -0.98 -4.81
N MET A 49 2.74 -0.99 -4.65
CA MET A 49 3.52 0.16 -4.18
C MET A 49 4.96 0.05 -4.67
N SER A 50 5.66 1.17 -4.73
CA SER A 50 7.10 1.20 -5.01
C SER A 50 7.89 1.23 -3.71
N ARG A 51 8.95 0.43 -3.63
CA ARG A 51 9.93 0.41 -2.54
C ARG A 51 11.34 0.29 -3.12
N SER A 52 12.32 0.78 -2.38
CA SER A 52 13.74 0.59 -2.68
C SER A 52 14.38 -0.30 -1.62
N ALA A 53 15.46 -0.98 -1.99
CA ALA A 53 16.28 -1.78 -1.09
C ALA A 53 17.75 -1.53 -1.39
N ARG A 54 18.60 -1.65 -0.36
CA ARG A 54 20.07 -1.62 -0.49
C ARG A 54 20.69 -2.52 0.56
N VAL A 55 21.82 -3.15 0.23
CA VAL A 55 22.68 -3.80 1.23
C VAL A 55 23.29 -2.70 2.10
N LEU A 56 23.18 -2.85 3.43
CA LEU A 56 23.82 -1.95 4.40
C LEU A 56 25.14 -2.55 4.91
N MET A 57 25.16 -3.84 5.18
CA MET A 57 26.34 -4.59 5.60
C MET A 57 26.27 -6.02 5.03
N GLU A 58 27.40 -6.53 4.59
CA GLU A 58 27.59 -7.93 4.17
C GLU A 58 28.68 -8.54 5.07
N GLY A 59 28.43 -9.73 5.61
CA GLY A 59 29.33 -10.37 6.54
C GLY A 59 28.59 -11.34 7.47
N TRP A 60 29.17 -11.58 8.65
CA TRP A 60 28.67 -12.54 9.62
C TRP A 60 28.33 -11.84 10.93
N VAL A 61 27.06 -11.92 11.34
CA VAL A 61 26.68 -11.61 12.72
C VAL A 61 27.18 -12.73 13.63
N ARG A 62 27.69 -12.39 14.82
CA ARG A 62 28.16 -13.35 15.83
C ARG A 62 27.35 -13.20 17.12
N VAL A 63 27.17 -14.30 17.84
CA VAL A 63 26.46 -14.35 19.13
C VAL A 63 27.31 -15.07 20.19
N PRO A 64 27.11 -14.83 21.50
CA PRO A 64 27.84 -15.53 22.57
C PRO A 64 27.53 -17.03 22.65
N GLN A 65 28.46 -17.81 23.20
CA GLN A 65 28.20 -19.19 23.61
C GLN A 65 27.58 -19.20 25.02
N ILE A 66 26.55 -20.03 25.21
CA ILE A 66 25.91 -20.28 26.52
C ILE A 66 26.84 -21.12 27.39
#